data_AF-A0A1N7ITP9-F1
#
_entry.id   AF-A0A1N7ITP9-F1
#
_cell.length_a   1.000
_cell.length_b   1.000
_cell.length_c   1.000
_cell.angle_alpha   90.00
_cell.angle_beta   90.00
_cell.angle_gamma   90.00
#
_symmetry.space_group_name_H-M   'P 1'
#
loop_
_entity.id
_entity.type
_entity.pdbx_description
1 polymer ?
#
loop_
_entity_poly.entity_id
_entity_poly.type
_entity_poly.pdbx_seq_one_letter_code
_entity_poly.pdbx_strand_id
1 'polypeptide(L)'
;MRKITHIVTIMACLFSPALLAENTPNNDLDSAYISGFLAGAQLTDSEIIKRFDSDIDNEEKSDFFKRAFKTRVGRTQAVVPATFYAGFCIPEDTSEKTVISAILKEVESTNGSEDLDKASTVYLTLRNLYPCE
;
A
#
# COMPACT_ATOMS: atom_id res chain seq x y z
N MET A 1 67.02 -26.30 -0.52
CA MET A 1 65.97 -25.33 -0.15
C MET A 1 64.71 -25.67 -0.95
N ARG A 2 63.69 -26.21 -0.28
CA ARG A 2 62.50 -26.82 -0.90
C ARG A 2 61.32 -25.90 -0.64
N LYS A 3 60.80 -25.24 -1.68
CA LYS A 3 59.65 -24.31 -1.57
C LYS A 3 58.37 -25.15 -1.51
N ILE A 4 57.70 -25.11 -0.37
CA ILE A 4 56.36 -25.67 -0.17
C ILE A 4 55.38 -24.56 -0.50
N THR A 5 54.71 -24.67 -1.63
CA THR A 5 53.64 -23.76 -2.05
C THR A 5 52.39 -24.08 -1.24
N HIS A 6 51.92 -23.12 -0.45
CA HIS A 6 50.69 -23.23 0.34
C HIS A 6 49.47 -23.23 -0.57
N ILE A 7 48.68 -24.30 -0.52
CA ILE A 7 47.30 -24.35 -1.03
C ILE A 7 46.43 -23.78 0.10
N VAL A 8 45.92 -22.57 -0.07
CA VAL A 8 44.86 -22.01 0.78
C VAL A 8 43.62 -21.88 -0.07
N THR A 9 42.80 -22.93 -0.06
CA THR A 9 41.47 -22.92 -0.66
C THR A 9 40.54 -22.22 0.32
N ILE A 10 40.19 -20.97 0.04
CA ILE A 10 39.19 -20.22 0.79
C ILE A 10 37.82 -20.75 0.37
N MET A 11 37.24 -21.63 1.17
CA MET A 11 35.85 -22.06 1.04
C MET A 11 34.95 -20.97 1.66
N ALA A 12 34.65 -19.94 0.86
CA ALA A 12 33.77 -18.86 1.29
C ALA A 12 32.29 -19.23 1.07
N CYS A 13 31.57 -19.28 2.18
CA CYS A 13 30.15 -18.87 2.32
C CYS A 13 29.10 -19.60 1.47
N LEU A 14 28.74 -20.82 1.87
CA LEU A 14 27.41 -21.41 1.63
C LEU A 14 26.55 -21.30 2.90
N PHE A 15 26.27 -20.08 3.33
CA PHE A 15 25.18 -19.83 4.29
C PHE A 15 24.41 -18.62 3.78
N SER A 16 23.69 -18.81 2.68
CA SER A 16 22.47 -18.04 2.49
C SER A 16 21.50 -18.56 3.54
N PRO A 17 21.05 -17.78 4.54
CA PRO A 17 19.86 -18.15 5.26
C PRO A 17 18.77 -18.25 4.20
N ALA A 18 18.34 -19.48 3.90
CA ALA A 18 17.11 -19.68 3.16
C ALA A 18 16.04 -18.99 4.01
N LEU A 19 15.58 -17.82 3.57
CA LEU A 19 14.32 -17.27 4.00
C LEU A 19 13.28 -18.32 3.63
N LEU A 20 12.96 -19.20 4.57
CA LEU A 20 11.77 -20.01 4.50
C LEU A 20 10.61 -19.02 4.56
N ALA A 21 10.15 -18.57 3.39
CA ALA A 21 8.80 -18.09 3.24
C ALA A 21 7.91 -19.28 3.57
N GLU A 22 7.46 -19.35 4.81
CA GLU A 22 6.47 -20.33 5.25
C GLU A 22 5.20 -20.06 4.45
N ASN A 23 4.96 -20.89 3.44
CA ASN A 23 3.78 -20.83 2.59
C ASN A 23 2.65 -21.60 3.27
N THR A 24 2.28 -21.15 4.48
CA THR A 24 0.96 -21.50 5.02
C THR A 24 -0.05 -20.70 4.19
N PRO A 25 -1.06 -21.34 3.59
CA PRO A 25 -2.19 -20.62 3.02
C PRO A 25 -2.98 -20.04 4.20
N ASN A 26 -2.46 -18.97 4.78
CA ASN A 26 -3.12 -18.23 5.83
C ASN A 26 -4.20 -17.44 5.10
N ASN A 27 -5.37 -18.05 4.91
CA ASN A 27 -6.51 -17.40 4.25
C ASN A 27 -7.14 -16.31 5.13
N ASP A 28 -6.74 -16.24 6.40
CA ASP A 28 -7.21 -15.21 7.32
C ASP A 28 -6.59 -13.85 6.99
N LEU A 29 -7.44 -12.83 7.04
CA LEU A 29 -7.04 -11.44 6.95
C LEU A 29 -6.35 -11.04 8.26
N ASP A 30 -5.10 -10.56 8.18
CA ASP A 30 -4.33 -10.14 9.36
C ASP A 30 -3.95 -8.66 9.32
N SER A 31 -3.44 -8.16 10.45
CA SER A 31 -3.02 -6.76 10.58
C SER A 31 -1.90 -6.37 9.61
N ALA A 32 -0.99 -7.29 9.29
CA ALA A 32 0.15 -7.00 8.41
C ALA A 32 -0.31 -6.82 6.96
N TYR A 33 -1.24 -7.66 6.50
CA TYR A 33 -1.86 -7.52 5.19
C TYR A 33 -2.62 -6.20 5.07
N ILE A 34 -3.42 -5.85 6.07
CA ILE A 34 -4.17 -4.58 6.09
C ILE A 34 -3.21 -3.39 6.08
N SER A 35 -2.17 -3.40 6.90
CA SER A 35 -1.14 -2.35 6.93
C SER A 35 -0.46 -2.18 5.57
N GLY A 36 -0.08 -3.28 4.91
CA GLY A 36 0.49 -3.25 3.56
C GLY A 36 -0.48 -2.68 2.51
N PHE A 37 -1.77 -3.03 2.60
CA PHE A 37 -2.80 -2.47 1.73
C PHE A 37 -2.94 -0.95 1.91
N LEU A 38 -3.03 -0.48 3.17
CA LEU A 38 -3.12 0.94 3.51
C LEU A 38 -1.90 1.73 3.04
N ALA A 39 -0.69 1.20 3.29
CA ALA A 39 0.55 1.82 2.84
C ALA A 39 0.60 1.94 1.31
N GLY A 40 0.16 0.91 0.59
CA GLY A 40 0.07 0.93 -0.87
C GLY A 40 -0.84 2.04 -1.38
N ALA A 41 -2.07 2.12 -0.85
CA ALA A 41 -3.03 3.16 -1.22
C ALA A 41 -2.51 4.57 -0.89
N GLN A 42 -1.97 4.76 0.33
CA GLN A 42 -1.46 6.04 0.77
C GLN A 42 -0.28 6.53 -0.07
N LEU A 43 0.66 5.65 -0.41
CA LEU A 43 1.84 6.01 -1.21
C LEU A 43 1.47 6.42 -2.63
N THR A 44 0.55 5.69 -3.28
CA THR A 44 0.14 6.02 -4.66
C THR A 44 -0.64 7.32 -4.71
N ASP A 45 -1.58 7.50 -3.81
CA ASP A 45 -2.44 8.69 -3.78
C ASP A 45 -1.67 9.93 -3.39
N SER A 46 -0.76 9.84 -2.41
CA SER A 46 0.12 10.95 -2.04
C SER A 46 0.99 11.42 -3.20
N GLU A 47 1.50 10.51 -4.03
CA GLU A 47 2.26 10.90 -5.23
C GLU A 47 1.37 11.54 -6.30
N ILE A 48 0.13 11.05 -6.48
CA ILE A 48 -0.86 11.68 -7.38
C ILE A 48 -1.16 13.11 -6.92
N ILE A 49 -1.43 13.30 -5.63
CA ILE A 49 -1.70 14.61 -5.02
C ILE A 49 -0.48 15.52 -5.14
N LYS A 50 0.73 15.03 -4.82
CA LYS A 50 1.97 15.82 -4.92
C LYS A 50 2.27 16.28 -6.35
N ARG A 51 2.13 15.39 -7.35
CA ARG A 51 2.28 15.75 -8.77
C ARG A 51 1.23 16.75 -9.23
N PHE A 52 0.15 16.88 -8.47
CA PHE A 52 -0.85 17.90 -8.67
C PHE A 52 -0.46 19.21 -7.97
N ASP A 53 -0.10 19.18 -6.69
CA ASP A 53 0.21 20.38 -5.91
C ASP A 53 1.53 21.04 -6.28
N SER A 54 2.43 20.34 -7.00
CA SER A 54 3.67 20.90 -7.53
C SER A 54 3.48 22.06 -8.54
N ASP A 55 2.24 22.45 -8.84
CA ASP A 55 1.92 23.75 -9.45
C ASP A 55 2.38 24.94 -8.56
N ILE A 56 2.76 24.69 -7.30
CA ILE A 56 3.39 25.67 -6.38
C ILE A 56 4.85 25.99 -6.79
N ASP A 57 5.53 25.10 -7.54
CA ASP A 57 6.95 25.25 -7.91
C ASP A 57 7.19 25.90 -9.30
N ASN A 58 6.21 26.66 -9.82
CA ASN A 58 6.31 27.49 -11.04
C ASN A 58 6.49 26.75 -12.38
N GLU A 59 6.29 25.44 -12.46
CA GLU A 59 6.28 24.70 -13.74
C GLU A 59 4.84 24.43 -14.18
N GLU A 60 4.34 25.21 -15.14
CA GLU A 60 2.99 25.04 -15.65
C GLU A 60 2.85 23.67 -16.35
N LYS A 61 1.95 22.81 -15.85
CA LYS A 61 1.64 21.53 -16.49
C LYS A 61 1.22 21.72 -17.95
N SER A 62 1.70 20.84 -18.83
CA SER A 62 1.25 20.80 -20.22
C SER A 62 -0.27 20.61 -20.35
N ASP A 63 -0.85 21.14 -21.43
CA ASP A 63 -2.27 20.94 -21.76
C ASP A 63 -2.64 19.47 -21.93
N PHE A 64 -1.69 18.64 -22.36
CA PHE A 64 -1.87 17.19 -22.42
C PHE A 64 -2.11 16.63 -21.02
N PHE A 65 -1.29 17.01 -20.03
CA PHE A 65 -1.42 16.55 -18.65
C PHE A 65 -2.75 17.00 -18.04
N LYS A 66 -3.09 18.29 -18.17
CA LYS A 66 -4.36 18.87 -17.69
C LYS A 66 -5.57 18.11 -18.25
N ARG A 67 -5.58 17.84 -19.57
CA ARG A 67 -6.66 17.09 -20.22
C ARG A 67 -6.71 15.63 -19.77
N ALA A 68 -5.58 14.93 -19.77
CA ALA A 68 -5.51 13.53 -19.41
C ALA A 68 -6.06 13.29 -17.99
N PHE A 69 -5.68 14.14 -17.04
CA PHE A 69 -6.18 14.09 -15.67
C PHE A 69 -7.66 14.40 -15.58
N LYS A 70 -8.13 15.50 -16.21
CA LYS A 70 -9.56 15.85 -16.22
C LYS A 70 -10.43 14.69 -16.71
N THR A 71 -9.96 13.91 -17.69
CA THR A 71 -10.71 12.77 -18.24
C THR A 71 -10.57 11.48 -17.45
N ARG A 72 -9.41 11.21 -16.81
CA ARG A 72 -9.12 9.92 -16.16
C ARG A 72 -9.35 9.93 -14.65
N VAL A 73 -9.10 11.07 -14.01
CA VAL A 73 -9.12 11.22 -12.54
C VAL A 73 -10.37 11.99 -12.08
N GLY A 74 -10.90 12.91 -12.90
CA GLY A 74 -12.19 13.55 -12.67
C GLY A 74 -12.09 14.96 -12.07
N ARG A 75 -13.06 15.34 -11.22
CA ARG A 75 -13.14 16.66 -10.59
C ARG A 75 -12.16 16.75 -9.43
N THR A 76 -11.42 17.85 -9.39
CA THR A 76 -10.43 18.17 -8.37
C THR A 76 -11.08 18.87 -7.18
N GLN A 77 -10.76 18.42 -5.96
CA GLN A 77 -11.03 19.14 -4.71
C GLN A 77 -9.71 19.76 -4.21
N ALA A 78 -9.80 20.91 -3.52
CA ALA A 78 -8.63 21.71 -3.13
C ALA A 78 -7.81 21.07 -2.00
N VAL A 79 -8.42 20.20 -1.20
CA VAL A 79 -7.77 19.44 -0.13
C VAL A 79 -8.47 18.08 -0.10
N VAL A 80 -7.74 17.01 -0.40
CA VAL A 80 -8.26 15.65 -0.34
C VAL A 80 -7.34 14.78 0.53
N PRO A 81 -7.89 13.83 1.32
CA PRO A 81 -7.07 12.91 2.10
C PRO A 81 -6.14 12.08 1.21
N ALA A 82 -5.06 11.56 1.80
CA ALA A 82 -4.04 10.75 1.12
C ALA A 82 -4.53 9.38 0.60
N THR A 83 -5.82 9.09 0.64
CA THR A 83 -6.45 7.87 0.12
C THR A 83 -7.66 8.15 -0.77
N PHE A 84 -7.92 9.42 -1.11
CA PHE A 84 -9.11 9.85 -1.85
C PHE A 84 -9.25 9.18 -3.23
N TYR A 85 -8.15 9.04 -3.97
CA TYR A 85 -8.16 8.42 -5.29
C TYR A 85 -8.27 6.89 -5.22
N ALA A 86 -7.92 6.29 -4.08
CA ALA A 86 -8.24 4.92 -3.76
C ALA A 86 -9.74 4.71 -3.46
N GLY A 87 -10.54 5.78 -3.30
CA GLY A 87 -11.99 5.71 -3.18
C GLY A 87 -12.51 5.49 -1.75
N PHE A 88 -11.68 5.78 -0.74
CA PHE A 88 -12.05 5.84 0.68
C PHE A 88 -11.26 6.96 1.36
N CYS A 89 -11.82 7.61 2.38
CA CYS A 89 -11.28 8.83 2.95
C CYS A 89 -11.01 8.67 4.46
N ILE A 90 -9.79 8.27 4.80
CA ILE A 90 -9.38 8.14 6.21
C ILE A 90 -9.06 9.55 6.76
N PRO A 91 -9.68 9.97 7.88
CA PRO A 91 -9.35 11.23 8.52
C PRO A 91 -7.89 11.29 8.98
N GLU A 92 -7.23 12.44 8.82
CA GLU A 92 -5.80 12.61 9.15
C GLU A 92 -5.48 12.37 10.63
N ASP A 93 -6.45 12.57 11.53
CA ASP A 93 -6.32 12.36 12.97
C ASP A 93 -6.52 10.88 13.38
N THR A 94 -6.91 10.02 12.45
CA THR A 94 -7.14 8.59 12.71
C THR A 94 -5.85 7.79 12.59
N SER A 95 -5.45 7.13 13.69
CA SER A 95 -4.25 6.28 13.68
C SER A 95 -4.44 5.01 12.85
N GLU A 96 -3.39 4.56 12.16
CA GLU A 96 -3.40 3.32 11.39
C GLU A 96 -3.87 2.11 12.23
N LYS A 97 -3.44 2.03 13.49
CA LYS A 97 -3.88 0.98 14.43
C LYS A 97 -5.40 0.99 14.63
N THR A 98 -6.00 2.18 14.71
CA THR A 98 -7.46 2.35 14.84
C THR A 98 -8.15 1.83 13.58
N VAL A 99 -7.66 2.19 12.40
CA VAL A 99 -8.20 1.74 11.11
C VAL A 99 -8.13 0.22 10.99
N ILE A 100 -6.96 -0.37 11.25
CA ILE A 100 -6.77 -1.84 11.22
C ILE A 100 -7.74 -2.54 12.18
N SER A 101 -7.87 -2.03 13.41
CA SER A 101 -8.77 -2.61 14.40
C SER A 101 -10.24 -2.53 13.97
N ALA A 102 -10.64 -1.43 13.33
CA ALA A 102 -12.00 -1.26 12.82
C ALA A 102 -12.29 -2.24 11.68
N ILE A 103 -11.35 -2.42 10.74
CA ILE A 103 -11.47 -3.36 9.63
C ILE A 103 -11.62 -4.80 10.14
N LEU A 104 -10.73 -5.24 11.03
CA LEU A 104 -10.79 -6.60 11.59
C LEU A 104 -12.13 -6.85 12.27
N LYS A 105 -12.59 -5.91 13.10
CA LYS A 105 -13.87 -6.00 13.79
C LYS A 105 -15.05 -6.08 12.82
N GLU A 106 -15.05 -5.26 11.77
CA GLU A 106 -16.13 -5.26 10.77
C GLU A 106 -16.17 -6.60 10.02
N VAL A 107 -15.01 -7.10 9.58
CA VAL A 107 -14.89 -8.38 8.87
C VAL A 107 -15.37 -9.55 9.74
N GLU A 108 -15.01 -9.58 11.02
CA GLU A 108 -15.50 -10.56 11.98
C GLU A 108 -17.02 -10.49 12.16
N SER A 109 -17.58 -9.28 12.22
CA SER A 109 -19.01 -9.07 12.46
C SER A 109 -19.91 -9.39 11.26
N THR A 110 -19.35 -9.31 10.04
CA THR A 110 -20.12 -9.52 8.80
C THR A 110 -20.22 -11.00 8.41
N ASN A 111 -19.68 -11.93 9.22
CA ASN A 111 -19.65 -13.38 8.94
C ASN A 111 -19.25 -13.68 7.48
N GLY A 112 -18.15 -13.09 7.01
CA GLY A 112 -17.53 -13.40 5.72
C GLY A 112 -18.53 -13.46 4.55
N SER A 113 -18.93 -12.29 4.04
CA SER A 113 -19.60 -12.22 2.74
C SER A 113 -18.81 -13.02 1.69
N GLU A 114 -19.46 -14.06 1.17
CA GLU A 114 -19.16 -14.92 0.01
C GLU A 114 -17.90 -14.58 -0.83
N ASP A 115 -16.98 -15.55 -0.92
CA ASP A 115 -15.97 -15.76 -2.00
C ASP A 115 -15.10 -14.56 -2.43
N LEU A 116 -15.00 -13.50 -1.61
CA LEU A 116 -14.15 -12.35 -1.90
C LEU A 116 -12.69 -12.63 -1.52
N ASP A 117 -11.76 -12.20 -2.38
CA ASP A 117 -10.35 -12.19 -2.04
C ASP A 117 -10.04 -11.15 -0.95
N LYS A 118 -8.85 -11.27 -0.32
CA LYS A 118 -8.46 -10.39 0.80
C LYS A 118 -8.45 -8.91 0.44
N ALA A 119 -8.00 -8.55 -0.77
CA ALA A 119 -7.93 -7.15 -1.18
C ALA A 119 -9.34 -6.57 -1.35
N SER A 120 -10.24 -7.33 -1.99
CA SER A 120 -11.65 -6.95 -2.12
C SER A 120 -12.34 -6.79 -0.77
N THR A 121 -12.09 -7.70 0.17
CA THR A 121 -12.62 -7.64 1.53
C THR A 121 -12.16 -6.36 2.24
N VAL A 122 -10.86 -6.06 2.22
CA VAL A 122 -10.31 -4.83 2.84
C VAL A 122 -10.87 -3.57 2.17
N TYR A 123 -10.89 -3.54 0.85
CA TYR A 123 -11.36 -2.39 0.07
C TYR A 123 -12.82 -2.04 0.37
N LEU A 124 -13.72 -3.03 0.31
CA LEU A 124 -15.15 -2.80 0.55
C LEU A 124 -15.41 -2.40 2.00
N THR A 125 -14.70 -3.02 2.95
CA THR A 125 -14.76 -2.66 4.37
C THR A 125 -14.34 -1.20 4.57
N LEU A 126 -13.22 -0.78 3.96
CA LEU A 126 -12.74 0.60 4.02
C LEU A 126 -13.75 1.59 3.43
N ARG A 127 -14.37 1.29 2.29
CA ARG A 127 -15.38 2.17 1.72
C ARG A 127 -16.63 2.33 2.59
N ASN A 128 -17.01 1.27 3.31
CA ASN A 128 -18.17 1.30 4.20
C ASN A 128 -17.87 2.10 5.48
N LEU A 129 -16.67 1.91 6.04
CA LEU A 129 -16.24 2.59 7.26
C LEU A 129 -15.84 4.05 7.03
N TYR A 130 -15.25 4.35 5.86
CA TYR A 130 -14.63 5.64 5.53
C TYR A 130 -15.02 6.11 4.12
N PRO A 131 -16.31 6.37 3.83
CA PRO A 131 -16.70 6.91 2.54
C PRO A 131 -16.15 8.33 2.33
N CYS A 132 -15.82 8.67 1.09
CA CYS A 132 -15.52 10.04 0.71
C CYS A 132 -16.83 10.83 0.47
N GLU A 133 -16.85 12.09 0.90
CA GLU A 133 -17.98 13.03 0.69
C GLU A 133 -17.93 13.78 -0.65
#